data_AF-A0A1F2SAU8-F1
#
_entry.id   AF-A0A1F2SAU8-F1
#
_cell.length_a   1.000
_cell.length_b   1.000
_cell.length_c   1.000
_cell.angle_alpha   90.00
_cell.angle_beta   90.00
_cell.angle_gamma   90.00
#
_symmetry.space_group_name_H-M   'P 1'
#
loop_
_entity.id
_entity.type
_entity.pdbx_description
1 polymer ?
#
loop_
_entity_poly.entity_id
_entity_poly.type
_entity_poly.pdbx_seq_one_letter_code
_entity_poly.pdbx_strand_id
1 'polypeptide(L)'
;MIASARFYEERAEGLGTDFLAAVEETTRRIEQFPEAAPSERPGVRKRIVFGFPFTILYERQEDVIFIAAVMHQHRKPGYWKDRLRT
;
A
#
# COMPACT_ATOMS: atom_id res chain seq x y z
N MET A 1 4.83 -8.20 1.71
CA MET A 1 5.83 -7.52 0.87
C MET A 1 7.02 -8.40 0.53
N ILE A 2 7.83 -8.89 1.47
CA ILE A 2 9.06 -9.65 1.16
C ILE A 2 8.81 -10.86 0.25
N ALA A 3 7.82 -11.70 0.57
CA ALA A 3 7.45 -12.84 -0.28
C ALA A 3 6.96 -12.42 -1.68
N SER A 4 6.37 -11.23 -1.80
CA SER A 4 5.92 -10.68 -3.09
C SER A 4 7.09 -10.12 -3.90
N ALA A 5 8.04 -9.44 -3.24
CA ALA A 5 9.27 -8.98 -3.88
C ALA A 5 10.07 -10.16 -4.45
N ARG A 6 10.25 -11.23 -3.65
CA ARG A 6 10.88 -12.47 -4.13
C ARG A 6 10.14 -13.10 -5.31
N PHE A 7 8.81 -13.21 -5.23
CA PHE A 7 8.00 -13.75 -6.33
C PHE A 7 8.17 -12.94 -7.63
N TYR A 8 8.31 -11.62 -7.55
CA TYR A 8 8.53 -10.80 -8.73
C TYR A 8 9.95 -10.95 -9.27
N GLU A 9 10.96 -10.99 -8.40
CA GLU A 9 12.36 -11.22 -8.79
C GLU A 9 12.56 -12.57 -9.49
N GLU A 10 11.87 -13.63 -9.03
CA GLU A 10 11.86 -14.94 -9.68
C GLU A 10 11.22 -14.91 -11.08
N ARG A 11 10.39 -13.90 -11.38
CA ARG A 11 9.69 -13.77 -12.66
C ARG A 11 10.53 -13.06 -13.72
N ALA A 12 11.31 -12.08 -13.31
CA ALA A 12 12.22 -11.30 -14.15
C ALA A 12 13.24 -10.59 -13.26
N GLU A 13 14.49 -10.60 -13.69
CA GLU A 13 15.58 -9.88 -13.02
C GLU A 13 15.21 -8.40 -12.82
N GLY A 14 15.37 -7.91 -11.59
CA GLY A 14 15.07 -6.52 -11.20
C GLY A 14 13.61 -6.25 -10.85
N LEU A 15 12.66 -7.11 -11.22
CA LEU A 15 11.23 -6.83 -11.00
C LEU A 15 10.83 -6.82 -9.52
N GLY A 16 11.55 -7.55 -8.67
CA GLY A 16 11.37 -7.48 -7.22
C GLY A 16 11.81 -6.12 -6.65
N THR A 17 12.88 -5.57 -7.22
CA THR A 17 13.37 -4.22 -6.88
C THR A 17 12.39 -3.15 -7.35
N ASP A 18 11.89 -3.25 -8.59
CA ASP A 18 10.87 -2.35 -9.13
C ASP A 18 9.59 -2.34 -8.27
N PHE A 19 9.18 -3.51 -7.77
CA PHE A 19 8.05 -3.62 -6.85
C PHE A 19 8.28 -2.83 -5.56
N LEU A 20 9.44 -2.97 -4.92
CA LEU A 20 9.75 -2.25 -3.69
C LEU A 20 9.85 -0.74 -3.94
N ALA A 21 10.48 -0.33 -5.03
CA ALA A 21 10.56 1.08 -5.43
C ALA A 21 9.18 1.68 -5.71
N ALA A 22 8.28 0.93 -6.35
CA ALA A 22 6.91 1.39 -6.58
C ALA A 22 6.11 1.56 -5.29
N VAL A 23 6.31 0.67 -4.30
CA VAL A 23 5.69 0.83 -2.97
C VAL A 23 6.23 2.08 -2.29
N GLU A 24 7.55 2.27 -2.27
CA GLU A 24 8.20 3.42 -1.63
C GLU A 24 7.77 4.76 -2.26
N GLU A 25 7.71 4.80 -3.59
CA GLU A 25 7.22 5.98 -4.32
C GLU A 25 5.74 6.26 -3.99
N THR A 26 4.93 5.20 -3.86
CA THR A 26 3.54 5.36 -3.46
C THR A 26 3.43 5.91 -2.03
N THR A 27 4.30 5.48 -1.09
CA THR A 27 4.34 6.02 0.27
C THR A 27 4.80 7.48 0.31
N ARG A 28 5.81 7.87 -0.47
CA ARG A 28 6.23 9.28 -0.58
C ARG A 28 5.11 10.18 -1.10
N ARG A 29 4.34 9.71 -2.08
CA ARG A 29 3.17 10.46 -2.58
C ARG A 29 2.04 10.56 -1.56
N ILE A 30 1.87 9.56 -0.71
CA ILE A 30 0.93 9.61 0.42
C ILE A 30 1.41 10.64 1.43
N GLU A 31 2.70 10.69 1.74
CA GLU A 31 3.28 11.68 2.65
C GLU A 31 3.11 13.11 2.14
N GLN A 32 3.41 13.36 0.87
CA GLN A 32 3.25 14.69 0.26
C GLN A 32 1.79 15.14 0.14
N PHE A 33 0.89 14.19 -0.14
CA PHE A 33 -0.53 14.47 -0.40
C PHE A 33 -1.44 13.46 0.32
N PRO A 34 -1.50 13.51 1.66
CA PRO A 34 -2.20 12.51 2.46
C PRO A 34 -3.70 12.49 2.18
N GLU A 35 -4.28 13.59 1.72
CA GLU A 35 -5.72 13.71 1.47
C GLU A 35 -6.12 13.45 0.02
N ALA A 36 -5.16 13.26 -0.90
CA ALA A 36 -5.44 13.11 -2.33
C ALA A 36 -6.11 11.78 -2.68
N ALA A 37 -5.95 10.74 -1.85
CA ALA A 37 -6.64 9.48 -2.06
C ALA A 37 -8.08 9.55 -1.51
N PRO A 38 -9.09 9.02 -2.23
CA PRO A 38 -10.46 9.00 -1.75
C PRO A 38 -10.58 8.21 -0.44
N SER A 39 -11.40 8.74 0.47
CA SER A 39 -11.75 8.04 1.72
C SER A 39 -12.80 6.99 1.43
N GLU A 40 -12.51 5.71 1.70
CA GLU A 40 -13.47 4.62 1.53
C GLU A 40 -14.40 4.48 2.74
N ARG A 41 -13.91 4.93 3.90
CA ARG A 41 -14.62 5.07 5.19
C ARG A 41 -14.06 6.30 5.91
N PRO A 42 -14.70 6.82 6.98
CA PRO A 42 -14.12 7.90 7.76
C PRO A 42 -12.69 7.56 8.21
N GLY A 43 -11.72 8.44 7.92
CA GLY A 43 -10.32 8.28 8.31
C GLY A 43 -9.46 7.34 7.45
N VAL A 44 -10.07 6.38 6.73
CA VAL A 44 -9.33 5.33 5.99
C VAL A 44 -9.27 5.64 4.49
N ARG A 45 -8.05 5.73 3.98
CA ARG A 45 -7.74 6.04 2.57
C ARG A 45 -6.96 4.90 1.93
N LYS A 46 -7.11 4.76 0.61
CA LYS A 46 -6.42 3.72 -0.17
C LYS A 46 -5.73 4.29 -1.41
N ARG A 47 -4.50 3.85 -1.66
CA ARG A 47 -3.75 4.21 -2.88
C ARG A 47 -3.19 2.98 -3.56
N ILE A 48 -3.42 2.87 -4.87
CA ILE A 48 -2.92 1.77 -5.69
C ILE A 48 -1.43 1.97 -5.92
N VAL A 49 -0.65 0.89 -5.83
CA VAL A 49 0.76 0.86 -6.21
C VAL A 49 0.84 0.74 -7.73
N PHE A 50 1.37 1.76 -8.40
CA PHE A 50 1.41 1.76 -9.86
C PHE A 50 2.26 0.59 -10.39
N GLY A 51 1.77 -0.09 -11.43
CA GLY A 51 2.45 -1.24 -12.04
C GLY A 51 2.26 -2.59 -11.30
N PHE A 52 1.67 -2.59 -10.10
CA PHE A 52 1.51 -3.80 -9.31
C PHE A 52 0.08 -3.93 -8.76
N PRO A 53 -0.48 -5.15 -8.65
CA PRO A 53 -1.82 -5.40 -8.10
C PRO A 53 -1.84 -5.27 -6.57
N PHE A 54 -1.33 -4.15 -6.06
CA PHE A 54 -1.20 -3.84 -4.64
C PHE A 54 -1.86 -2.51 -4.30
N THR A 55 -2.32 -2.42 -3.06
CA THR A 55 -2.93 -1.22 -2.49
C THR A 55 -2.31 -0.94 -1.14
N ILE A 56 -1.98 0.32 -0.88
CA ILE A 56 -1.60 0.83 0.43
C ILE A 56 -2.85 1.40 1.09
N LEU A 57 -3.18 0.87 2.26
CA LEU A 57 -4.22 1.40 3.15
C LEU A 57 -3.56 2.19 4.25
N TYR A 58 -4.05 3.40 4.46
CA TYR A 58 -3.51 4.30 5.46
C TYR A 58 -4.58 5.20 6.08
N GLU A 59 -4.24 5.74 7.24
CA GLU A 59 -5.02 6.75 7.96
C GLU A 59 -4.14 7.98 8.18
N ARG A 60 -4.73 9.16 7.96
CA ARG A 60 -4.09 10.42 8.34
C ARG A 60 -4.52 10.74 9.76
N GLN A 61 -3.59 10.66 10.70
CA GLN A 61 -3.75 11.17 12.08
C GLN A 61 -3.20 12.60 12.14
N GLU A 62 -3.22 13.27 13.29
CA GLU A 62 -2.79 14.68 13.41
C GLU A 62 -1.34 14.90 12.93
N ASP A 63 -0.39 14.13 13.44
CA ASP A 63 1.04 14.33 13.16
C ASP A 63 1.68 13.21 12.35
N VAL A 64 0.95 12.11 12.13
CA VAL A 64 1.48 10.92 11.47
C VAL A 64 0.55 10.38 10.40
N ILE A 65 1.13 9.59 9.49
CA ILE A 65 0.39 8.75 8.56
C ILE A 65 0.59 7.31 9.02
N PHE A 66 -0.51 6.66 9.41
CA PHE A 66 -0.49 5.27 9.83
C PHE A 66 -0.79 4.37 8.63
N ILE A 67 0.20 3.59 8.18
CA ILE A 67 0.01 2.60 7.12
C ILE A 67 -0.51 1.29 7.73
N ALA A 68 -1.81 1.03 7.60
CA ALA A 68 -2.45 -0.16 8.13
C ALA A 68 -2.06 -1.43 7.36
N ALA A 69 -1.90 -1.33 6.03
CA ALA A 69 -1.53 -2.47 5.19
C ALA A 69 -0.93 -2.06 3.83
N VAL A 70 0.01 -2.88 3.35
CA VAL A 70 0.37 -2.99 1.92
C VAL A 70 -0.10 -4.35 1.44
N MET A 71 -1.22 -4.38 0.72
CA MET A 71 -1.99 -5.60 0.44
C MET A 71 -2.09 -5.89 -1.05
N HIS A 72 -2.01 -7.18 -1.41
CA HIS A 72 -2.29 -7.63 -2.77
C HIS A 72 -3.81 -7.68 -3.00
N GLN A 73 -4.30 -7.07 -4.08
CA GLN A 73 -5.73 -6.84 -4.31
C GLN A 73 -6.56 -8.14 -4.41
N HIS A 74 -5.95 -9.21 -4.95
CA HIS A 74 -6.63 -10.50 -5.12
C HIS A 74 -6.35 -11.54 -4.03
N ARG A 75 -5.38 -11.32 -3.12
CA ARG A 75 -5.03 -12.34 -2.11
C ARG A 75 -5.68 -11.98 -0.78
N LYS A 76 -6.62 -12.84 -0.33
CA LYS A 76 -7.34 -12.73 0.96
C LYS A 76 -7.99 -11.34 1.16
N PRO A 77 -9.01 -10.98 0.36
CA PRO A 77 -9.68 -9.68 0.50
C PRO A 77 -10.27 -9.52 1.91
N GLY A 78 -10.03 -8.37 2.55
CA GLY A 78 -10.62 -7.96 3.82
C GLY A 78 -9.81 -8.27 5.09
N TYR A 79 -8.65 -8.97 5.03
CA TYR A 79 -7.89 -9.34 6.24
C TYR A 79 -7.41 -8.14 7.08
N TRP A 80 -7.30 -6.97 6.44
CA TRP A 80 -6.82 -5.74 7.05
C TRP A 80 -7.87 -4.99 7.86
N LYS A 81 -9.16 -5.40 7.76
CA LYS A 81 -10.26 -4.73 8.46
C LYS A 81 -10.02 -4.67 9.97
N ASP A 82 -9.40 -5.72 10.54
CA ASP A 82 -9.12 -5.82 11.98
C ASP A 82 -7.91 -4.97 12.42
N ARG A 83 -7.18 -4.36 11.47
CA ARG A 83 -6.00 -3.52 11.73
C ARG A 83 -6.31 -2.03 11.69
N LEU A 84 -7.51 -1.68 11.25
CA LEU A 84 -8.02 -0.31 11.27
C LEU A 84 -8.55 -0.05 12.68
N ARG A 85 -8.06 1.00 13.33
CA ARG A 85 -8.61 1.41 14.63
C ARG A 85 -9.85 2.23 14.34
N THR A 86 -11.03 1.65 14.57
CA THR A 86 -12.31 2.40 14.63
C THR A 86 -12.59 2.78 16.06
#